data_AF-A0A2M7IN42-F1
#
_entry.id   AF-A0A2M7IN42-F1
#
_cell.length_a   1.000
_cell.length_b   1.000
_cell.length_c   1.000
_cell.angle_alpha   90.00
_cell.angle_beta   90.00
_cell.angle_gamma   90.00
#
_symmetry.space_group_name_H-M   'P 1'
#
loop_
_entity.id
_entity.type
_entity.pdbx_description
1 polymer ?
#
loop_
_entity_poly.entity_id
_entity_poly.type
_entity_poly.pdbx_seq_one_letter_code
_entity_poly.pdbx_strand_id
1 'polypeptide(L)'
;KKLELSEVDLLKNVQELQKEQGIDVIKKLQGLNFTVEMETGTGKTYVYTKAMFELNKLYGWNKFIIMVPSIAIREGVHKSLEITADHFQAEYGKKLRYFIYNTQNKSNLTNIKNFAQTGNIEVIIMNYQAFGTRSLESRKIYQVLDDLNTQKPIDV
;
A
#
# COMPACT_ATOMS: atom_id res chain seq x y z
N LYS A 1 3.56 9.78 -14.29
CA LYS A 1 2.65 9.90 -15.46
C LYS A 1 1.24 9.61 -14.94
N LYS A 2 0.26 10.50 -15.11
CA LYS A 2 -1.09 10.27 -14.60
C LYS A 2 -1.73 9.15 -15.43
N LEU A 3 -2.16 8.07 -14.78
CA LEU A 3 -2.89 6.99 -15.44
C LEU A 3 -4.33 7.48 -15.64
N GLU A 4 -4.71 7.74 -16.89
CA GLU A 4 -6.07 8.15 -17.24
C GLU A 4 -6.73 6.99 -17.98
N LEU A 5 -7.61 6.28 -17.27
CA LEU A 5 -8.47 5.25 -17.80
C LEU A 5 -9.91 5.68 -17.53
N SER A 6 -10.78 5.57 -18.52
CA SER A 6 -12.19 5.82 -18.30
C SER A 6 -12.79 4.70 -17.43
N GLU A 7 -13.89 5.00 -16.72
CA GLU A 7 -14.60 3.97 -15.96
C GLU A 7 -15.09 2.83 -16.87
N VAL A 8 -15.40 3.15 -18.13
CA VAL A 8 -15.79 2.17 -19.16
C VAL A 8 -14.64 1.23 -19.49
N ASP A 9 -13.43 1.76 -19.68
CA ASP A 9 -12.24 0.94 -19.97
C ASP A 9 -11.84 0.09 -18.77
N LEU A 10 -11.91 0.65 -17.55
CA LEU A 10 -11.66 -0.09 -16.31
C LEU A 10 -12.65 -1.25 -16.14
N LEU A 11 -13.94 -0.99 -16.34
CA LEU A 11 -14.97 -2.03 -16.24
C LEU A 11 -14.73 -3.10 -17.30
N LYS A 12 -14.43 -2.72 -18.54
CA LYS A 12 -14.12 -3.65 -19.62
C LYS A 12 -12.94 -4.56 -19.27
N ASN A 13 -11.83 -3.98 -18.79
CA ASN A 13 -10.65 -4.75 -18.38
C ASN A 13 -10.97 -5.75 -17.27
N VAL A 14 -11.75 -5.35 -16.26
CA VAL A 14 -12.18 -6.25 -15.18
C VAL A 14 -13.05 -7.37 -15.74
N GLN A 15 -14.04 -7.06 -16.57
CA GLN A 15 -14.94 -8.06 -17.14
C GLN A 15 -14.21 -9.06 -18.05
N GLU A 16 -13.21 -8.62 -18.80
CA GLU A 16 -12.35 -9.50 -19.61
C GLU A 16 -11.56 -10.46 -18.73
N LEU A 17 -10.92 -9.95 -17.67
CA LEU A 17 -10.20 -10.77 -16.70
C LEU A 17 -11.13 -11.76 -15.98
N GLN A 18 -12.33 -11.33 -15.60
CA GLN A 18 -13.31 -12.19 -14.93
C GLN A 18 -13.74 -13.37 -15.82
N LYS A 19 -13.96 -13.12 -17.11
CA LYS A 19 -14.28 -14.18 -18.08
C LYS A 19 -13.12 -15.16 -18.24
N GLU A 20 -11.89 -14.67 -18.33
CA GLU A 20 -10.69 -15.50 -18.44
C GLU A 20 -10.50 -16.40 -17.21
N GLN A 21 -10.75 -15.86 -16.02
CA GLN A 21 -10.63 -16.59 -14.75
C GLN A 21 -11.87 -17.44 -14.41
N GLY A 22 -12.92 -17.40 -15.23
CA GLY A 22 -14.15 -18.16 -15.00
C GLY A 22 -14.95 -17.69 -13.78
N ILE A 23 -14.88 -16.41 -13.42
CA ILE A 23 -15.62 -15.81 -12.29
C ILE A 23 -16.76 -14.90 -12.77
N ASP A 24 -17.74 -14.66 -11.90
CA ASP A 24 -18.94 -13.89 -12.22
C ASP A 24 -18.62 -12.47 -12.70
N VAL A 25 -19.15 -12.13 -13.88
CA VAL A 25 -18.89 -10.85 -14.54
C VAL A 25 -19.73 -9.75 -13.90
N ILE A 26 -19.08 -8.73 -13.33
CA ILE A 26 -19.77 -7.60 -12.70
C ILE A 26 -20.38 -6.66 -13.75
N LYS A 27 -21.53 -6.06 -13.42
CA LYS A 27 -22.21 -5.10 -14.30
C LYS A 27 -21.75 -3.65 -14.11
N LYS A 28 -21.17 -3.34 -12.94
CA LYS A 28 -20.69 -2.00 -12.57
C LYS A 28 -19.56 -2.10 -11.56
N LEU A 29 -18.63 -1.15 -11.60
CA LEU A 29 -17.58 -1.01 -10.59
C LEU A 29 -18.16 -0.48 -9.26
N GLN A 30 -17.47 -0.81 -8.17
CA GLN A 30 -17.73 -0.25 -6.83
C GLN A 30 -16.55 0.62 -6.40
N GLY A 31 -16.30 1.69 -7.17
CA GLY A 31 -15.08 2.48 -7.05
C GLY A 31 -13.84 1.72 -7.52
N LEU A 32 -12.66 2.15 -7.06
CA LEU A 32 -11.37 1.53 -7.39
C LEU A 32 -10.95 0.46 -6.36
N ASN A 33 -11.93 -0.33 -5.91
CA ASN A 33 -11.73 -1.41 -4.95
C ASN A 33 -11.68 -2.74 -5.70
N PHE A 34 -10.51 -3.37 -5.73
CA PHE A 34 -10.30 -4.66 -6.39
C PHE A 34 -9.91 -5.72 -5.36
N THR A 35 -10.51 -6.91 -5.50
CA THR A 35 -10.27 -8.04 -4.60
C THR A 35 -9.51 -9.13 -5.35
N VAL A 36 -8.48 -9.66 -4.70
CA VAL A 36 -7.76 -10.86 -5.16
C VAL A 36 -7.91 -11.92 -4.07
N GLU A 37 -8.54 -13.04 -4.42
CA GLU A 37 -8.70 -14.17 -3.51
C GLU A 37 -7.53 -15.14 -3.68
N MET A 38 -6.92 -15.53 -2.56
CA MET A 38 -5.77 -16.44 -2.53
C MET A 38 -5.87 -17.35 -1.32
N GLU A 39 -5.64 -18.65 -1.53
CA GLU A 39 -5.58 -19.62 -0.45
C GLU A 39 -4.42 -19.30 0.51
N THR A 40 -4.58 -19.67 1.78
CA THR A 40 -3.52 -19.48 2.78
C THR A 40 -2.25 -20.26 2.39
N GLY A 41 -1.08 -19.71 2.70
CA GLY A 41 0.20 -20.33 2.33
C GLY A 41 0.63 -20.19 0.87
N THR A 42 -0.18 -19.63 -0.04
CA THR A 42 0.16 -19.48 -1.47
C THR A 42 0.98 -18.23 -1.83
N GLY A 43 1.57 -17.55 -0.83
CA GLY A 43 2.47 -16.43 -1.08
C GLY A 43 1.80 -15.07 -1.35
N LYS A 44 0.58 -14.83 -0.85
CA LYS A 44 -0.13 -13.53 -0.94
C LYS A 44 0.76 -12.30 -0.69
N THR A 45 1.63 -12.36 0.31
CA THR A 45 2.58 -11.27 0.60
C THR A 45 3.57 -11.02 -0.52
N TYR A 46 4.12 -12.09 -1.09
CA TYR A 46 5.01 -11.99 -2.24
C TYR A 46 4.27 -11.38 -3.44
N VAL A 47 3.04 -11.81 -3.71
CA VAL A 47 2.25 -11.34 -4.86
C VAL A 47 2.00 -9.84 -4.80
N TYR A 48 1.48 -9.29 -3.69
CA TYR A 48 1.28 -7.83 -3.63
C TYR A 48 2.61 -7.06 -3.60
N THR A 49 3.69 -7.64 -3.06
CA THR A 49 5.01 -7.00 -3.05
C THR A 49 5.53 -6.89 -4.48
N LYS A 50 5.45 -7.98 -5.25
CA LYS A 50 5.77 -7.99 -6.68
C LYS A 50 4.89 -7.01 -7.46
N ALA A 51 3.60 -6.94 -7.14
CA ALA A 51 2.70 -5.97 -7.75
C ALA A 51 3.14 -4.52 -7.53
N MET A 52 3.65 -4.16 -6.34
CA MET A 52 4.21 -2.83 -6.08
C MET A 52 5.42 -2.52 -6.98
N PHE A 53 6.30 -3.50 -7.18
CA PHE A 53 7.43 -3.36 -8.10
C PHE A 53 6.99 -3.23 -9.57
N GLU A 54 6.03 -4.04 -10.02
CA GLU A 54 5.48 -3.95 -11.37
C GLU A 54 4.77 -2.62 -11.62
N LEU A 55 3.97 -2.13 -10.66
CA LEU A 55 3.33 -0.82 -10.74
C LEU A 55 4.36 0.31 -10.77
N ASN A 56 5.47 0.17 -10.04
CA ASN A 56 6.58 1.11 -10.13
C ASN A 56 7.24 1.08 -11.51
N LYS A 57 7.50 -0.11 -12.06
CA LYS A 57 8.14 -0.30 -13.36
C LYS A 57 7.28 0.23 -14.51
N LEU A 58 5.98 -0.05 -14.49
CA LEU A 58 5.05 0.30 -15.57
C LEU A 58 4.57 1.75 -15.49
N TYR A 59 4.30 2.25 -14.28
CA TYR A 59 3.58 3.52 -14.09
C TYR A 59 4.34 4.54 -13.22
N GLY A 60 5.47 4.13 -12.62
CA GLY A 60 6.25 4.98 -11.72
C GLY A 60 5.66 5.12 -10.31
N TRP A 61 4.64 4.34 -9.96
CA TRP A 61 4.03 4.40 -8.63
C TRP A 61 5.03 3.91 -7.58
N ASN A 62 5.20 4.67 -6.51
CA ASN A 62 6.27 4.42 -5.55
C ASN A 62 5.87 4.61 -4.09
N LYS A 63 4.58 4.84 -3.81
CA LYS A 63 4.02 5.02 -2.47
C LYS A 63 2.90 4.03 -2.25
N PHE A 64 3.04 3.16 -1.26
CA PHE A 64 2.05 2.12 -0.96
C PHE A 64 1.77 2.04 0.54
N ILE A 65 0.55 1.63 0.88
CA ILE A 65 0.13 1.39 2.26
C ILE A 65 -0.42 -0.04 2.34
N ILE A 66 0.14 -0.84 3.24
CA ILE A 66 -0.35 -2.17 3.59
C ILE A 66 -1.14 -2.05 4.89
N MET A 67 -2.45 -2.25 4.79
CA MET A 67 -3.35 -2.29 5.94
C MET A 67 -3.50 -3.73 6.45
N VAL A 68 -3.33 -3.95 7.75
CA VAL A 68 -3.43 -5.29 8.36
C VAL A 68 -4.37 -5.33 9.58
N PRO A 69 -5.02 -6.46 9.89
CA PRO A 69 -5.97 -6.52 11.01
C PRO A 69 -5.33 -6.67 12.38
N SER A 70 -4.11 -7.19 12.47
CA SER A 70 -3.48 -7.50 13.75
C SER A 70 -1.98 -7.24 13.74
N ILE A 71 -1.41 -7.11 14.94
CA ILE A 71 0.04 -7.00 15.16
C ILE A 71 0.76 -8.25 14.64
N ALA A 72 0.22 -9.45 14.87
CA ALA A 72 0.83 -10.69 14.39
C ALA A 72 0.96 -10.71 12.86
N ILE A 73 -0.08 -10.27 12.13
CA ILE A 73 -0.02 -10.16 10.67
C ILE A 73 0.97 -9.08 10.26
N ARG A 74 1.03 -7.95 10.98
CA ARG A 74 1.99 -6.87 10.75
C ARG A 74 3.44 -7.37 10.80
N GLU A 75 3.80 -8.13 11.84
CA GLU A 75 5.13 -8.72 11.99
C GLU A 75 5.42 -9.75 10.89
N GLY A 76 4.42 -10.57 10.52
CA GLY A 76 4.55 -11.52 9.41
C GLY A 76 4.81 -10.83 8.06
N VAL A 77 4.15 -9.71 7.79
CA VAL A 77 4.41 -8.89 6.59
C VAL A 77 5.81 -8.29 6.64
N HIS A 78 6.20 -7.68 7.77
CA HIS A 78 7.54 -7.12 7.95
C HIS A 78 8.62 -8.16 7.67
N LYS A 79 8.51 -9.35 8.26
CA LYS A 79 9.46 -10.44 8.04
C LYS A 79 9.48 -10.91 6.60
N SER A 80 8.33 -10.98 5.93
CA SER A 80 8.23 -11.36 4.52
C SER A 80 8.94 -10.35 3.60
N LEU A 81 8.77 -9.04 3.85
CA LEU A 81 9.47 -8.00 3.09
C LEU A 81 10.98 -8.06 3.33
N GLU A 82 11.41 -8.34 4.55
CA GLU A 82 12.82 -8.48 4.91
C GLU A 82 13.49 -9.65 4.15
N ILE A 83 12.90 -10.86 4.23
CA ILE A 83 13.50 -12.06 3.62
C ILE A 83 13.47 -12.04 2.09
N THR A 84 12.54 -11.30 1.48
CA THR A 84 12.42 -11.19 0.02
C THR A 84 13.16 -9.98 -0.57
N ALA A 85 13.82 -9.17 0.27
CA ALA A 85 14.47 -7.94 -0.17
C ALA A 85 15.55 -8.18 -1.23
N ASP A 86 16.42 -9.17 -1.03
CA ASP A 86 17.51 -9.44 -1.97
C ASP A 86 17.02 -10.10 -3.26
N HIS A 87 15.97 -10.94 -3.16
CA HIS A 87 15.26 -11.48 -4.33
C HIS A 87 14.74 -10.36 -5.23
N PHE A 88 13.99 -9.41 -4.66
CA PHE A 88 13.44 -8.30 -5.44
C PHE A 88 14.51 -7.29 -5.88
N GLN A 89 15.58 -7.12 -5.11
CA GLN A 89 16.72 -6.31 -5.56
C GLN A 89 17.37 -6.91 -6.81
N ALA A 90 17.58 -8.23 -6.84
CA ALA A 90 18.13 -8.91 -8.01
C ALA A 90 17.19 -8.80 -9.23
N GLU A 91 15.88 -8.93 -9.03
CA GLU A 91 14.87 -8.88 -10.11
C GLU A 91 14.63 -7.45 -10.65
N TYR A 92 14.58 -6.44 -9.79
CA TYR A 92 14.18 -5.07 -10.15
C TYR A 92 15.28 -4.01 -10.02
N GLY A 93 16.47 -4.38 -9.55
CA GLY A 93 17.62 -3.49 -9.38
C GLY A 93 17.46 -2.45 -8.26
N LYS A 94 16.43 -2.56 -7.42
CA LYS A 94 16.15 -1.60 -6.33
C LYS A 94 15.52 -2.31 -5.12
N LYS A 95 15.76 -1.78 -3.92
CA LYS A 95 15.13 -2.28 -2.68
C LYS A 95 13.83 -1.54 -2.39
N LEU A 96 12.86 -2.28 -1.86
CA LEU A 96 11.64 -1.72 -1.28
C LEU A 96 11.97 -1.23 0.12
N ARG A 97 11.67 0.05 0.39
CA ARG A 97 11.80 0.63 1.72
C ARG A 97 10.46 0.54 2.42
N TYR A 98 10.47 0.16 3.69
CA TYR A 98 9.25 -0.03 4.45
C TYR A 98 9.44 0.33 5.91
N PHE A 99 8.37 0.76 6.55
CA PHE A 99 8.34 0.94 7.99
C PHE A 99 6.95 0.64 8.56
N ILE A 100 6.94 0.33 9.86
CA ILE A 100 5.71 0.14 10.62
C ILE A 100 5.26 1.49 11.15
N TYR A 101 4.04 1.89 10.82
CA TYR A 101 3.42 3.05 11.46
C TYR A 101 2.85 2.67 12.83
N ASN A 102 3.20 3.45 13.85
CA ASN A 102 2.70 3.33 15.22
C ASN A 102 2.41 4.73 15.79
N THR A 103 1.17 5.02 16.16
CA THR A 103 0.76 6.33 16.68
C THR A 103 1.53 6.81 17.91
N GLN A 104 2.15 5.89 18.66
CA GLN A 104 2.89 6.19 19.89
C GLN A 104 4.36 6.56 19.66
N ASN A 105 4.89 6.38 18.44
CA ASN A 105 6.32 6.60 18.17
C ASN A 105 6.57 7.93 17.47
N LYS A 106 7.27 8.85 18.15
CA LYS A 106 7.62 10.19 17.63
C LYS A 106 8.48 10.14 16.36
N SER A 107 9.25 9.07 16.12
CA SER A 107 10.06 8.93 14.90
C SER A 107 9.24 8.74 13.62
N ASN A 108 7.94 8.48 13.73
CA ASN A 108 7.07 8.29 12.56
C ASN A 108 6.83 9.56 11.76
N LEU A 109 6.94 10.74 12.39
CA LEU A 109 6.90 12.02 11.68
C LEU A 109 8.03 12.12 10.65
N THR A 110 9.25 11.75 11.03
CA THR A 110 10.40 11.72 10.12
C THR A 110 10.23 10.68 9.02
N ASN A 111 9.70 9.50 9.34
CA ASN A 111 9.46 8.44 8.37
C ASN A 111 8.35 8.80 7.36
N ILE A 112 7.30 9.50 7.78
CA ILE A 112 6.24 10.01 6.89
C ILE A 112 6.80 11.09 5.96
N LYS A 113 7.60 12.03 6.49
CA LYS A 113 8.28 13.03 5.64
C LYS A 113 9.18 12.35 4.59
N ASN A 114 9.96 11.35 5.00
CA ASN A 114 10.80 10.59 4.08
C ASN A 114 9.96 9.80 3.06
N PHE A 115 8.86 9.18 3.49
CA PHE A 115 7.91 8.49 2.61
C PHE A 115 7.46 9.41 1.48
N ALA A 116 7.10 10.65 1.78
CA ALA A 116 6.61 11.61 0.79
C ALA A 116 7.68 12.12 -0.18
N GLN A 117 8.92 12.29 0.30
CA GLN A 117 9.95 13.04 -0.42
C GLN A 117 10.85 12.17 -1.32
N THR A 118 10.97 10.87 -1.06
CA THR A 118 11.90 10.01 -1.81
C THR A 118 11.32 9.53 -3.15
N GLY A 119 12.18 9.30 -4.14
CA GLY A 119 11.81 8.63 -5.39
C GLY A 119 11.71 7.10 -5.28
N ASN A 120 12.10 6.51 -4.14
CA ASN A 120 12.13 5.06 -3.93
C ASN A 120 10.71 4.49 -3.78
N ILE A 121 10.59 3.17 -3.95
CA ILE A 121 9.40 2.42 -3.55
C ILE A 121 9.36 2.40 -2.02
N GLU A 122 8.40 3.11 -1.45
CA GLU A 122 8.18 3.23 -0.01
C GLU A 122 6.84 2.59 0.37
N VAL A 123 6.84 1.85 1.47
CA VAL A 123 5.68 1.10 1.96
C VAL A 123 5.44 1.36 3.45
N ILE A 124 4.24 1.82 3.78
CA ILE A 124 3.79 1.93 5.18
C ILE A 124 3.00 0.67 5.54
N ILE A 125 3.38 0.00 6.63
CA ILE A 125 2.60 -1.11 7.19
C ILE A 125 1.87 -0.61 8.42
N MET A 126 0.54 -0.68 8.44
CA MET A 126 -0.26 -0.16 9.54
C MET A 126 -1.50 -1.01 9.84
N ASN A 127 -1.99 -0.96 11.07
CA ASN A 127 -3.19 -1.69 11.46
C ASN A 127 -4.47 -0.89 11.13
N TYR A 128 -5.59 -1.58 10.88
CA TYR A 128 -6.89 -0.89 10.67
C TYR A 128 -7.28 0.01 11.86
N GLN A 129 -6.91 -0.40 13.08
CA GLN A 129 -7.22 0.32 14.31
C GLN A 129 -6.56 1.70 14.41
N ALA A 130 -5.41 1.91 13.75
CA ALA A 130 -4.79 3.23 13.64
C ALA A 130 -5.63 4.22 12.81
N PHE A 131 -6.55 3.73 11.97
CA PHE A 131 -7.45 4.56 11.15
C PHE A 131 -8.81 4.81 11.82
N GLY A 132 -9.30 3.84 12.61
CA GLY A 132 -10.67 3.86 13.18
C GLY A 132 -10.83 4.46 14.58
N THR A 133 -9.75 4.78 15.29
CA THR A 133 -9.86 5.33 16.65
C THR A 133 -10.17 6.82 16.61
N ARG A 134 -11.35 7.24 17.08
CA ARG A 134 -11.69 8.65 17.37
C ARG A 134 -11.04 9.15 18.68
N SER A 135 -9.85 8.66 19.03
CA SER A 135 -9.12 9.13 20.22
C SER A 135 -8.29 10.38 19.86
N LEU A 136 -7.94 11.19 20.86
CA LEU A 136 -7.12 12.41 20.71
C LEU A 136 -5.78 12.14 19.98
N GLU A 137 -5.22 10.94 20.11
CA GLU A 137 -3.96 10.51 19.51
C GLU A 137 -4.06 10.25 17.99
N SER A 138 -5.17 9.68 17.52
CA SER A 138 -5.38 9.37 16.09
C SER A 138 -5.77 10.60 15.26
N ARG A 139 -6.19 11.69 15.92
CA ARG A 139 -6.40 12.99 15.27
C ARG A 139 -5.10 13.58 14.71
N LYS A 140 -3.91 13.13 15.15
CA LYS A 140 -2.62 13.62 14.64
C LYS A 140 -2.44 13.39 13.13
N ILE A 141 -3.07 12.36 12.55
CA ILE A 141 -3.07 12.13 11.08
C ILE A 141 -3.89 13.21 10.35
N TYR A 142 -4.91 13.76 11.00
CA TYR A 142 -5.84 14.75 10.47
C TYR A 142 -5.59 16.18 11.00
N GLN A 143 -4.61 16.36 11.89
CA GLN A 143 -4.24 17.64 12.49
C GLN A 143 -2.96 18.17 11.86
N VAL A 144 -2.89 19.48 11.74
CA VAL A 144 -1.64 20.17 11.40
C VAL A 144 -0.73 20.01 12.61
N LEU A 145 0.32 19.21 12.46
CA LEU A 145 1.37 19.08 13.46
C LEU A 145 2.35 20.23 13.23
N ASP A 146 2.66 21.03 14.25
CA ASP A 146 3.51 22.23 14.13
C ASP A 146 4.90 21.97 13.52
N ASP A 147 5.37 20.72 13.51
CA ASP A 147 6.63 20.30 12.87
C ASP A 147 6.50 20.10 11.33
N LEU A 148 5.29 20.05 10.80
CA LEU A 148 5.00 20.06 9.36
C LEU A 148 4.59 21.49 9.02
N ASN A 149 5.32 22.16 8.12
CA ASN A 149 4.94 23.46 7.55
C ASN A 149 3.50 23.42 7.00
N THR A 150 2.54 23.60 7.89
CA THR A 150 1.10 23.81 7.67
C THR A 150 0.33 22.70 6.93
N GLN A 151 0.83 21.47 6.83
CA GLN A 151 0.14 20.36 6.14
C GLN A 151 -0.19 19.17 7.05
N LYS A 152 -1.36 18.55 6.84
CA LYS A 152 -1.77 17.35 7.58
C LYS A 152 -1.03 16.14 7.02
N PRO A 153 -0.64 15.15 7.84
CA PRO A 153 0.00 13.92 7.36
C PRO A 153 -0.76 13.14 6.27
N ILE A 154 -2.09 13.27 6.21
CA ILE A 154 -2.92 12.67 5.15
C ILE A 154 -2.85 13.41 3.81
N ASP A 155 -2.46 14.69 3.83
CA ASP A 155 -2.39 15.57 2.66
C ASP A 155 -0.97 15.61 2.04
N VAL A 156 -0.03 14.85 2.61
CA VAL A 156 1.37 14.69 2.16
C VAL A 156 1.49 13.40 1.34
#